data_AF-A0A084H1K1-F1
#
_entry.id   AF-A0A084H1K1-F1
#
_cell.length_a   1.000
_cell.length_b   1.000
_cell.length_c   1.000
_cell.angle_alpha   90.00
_cell.angle_beta   90.00
_cell.angle_gamma   90.00
#
_symmetry.space_group_name_H-M   'P 1'
#
loop_
_entity.id
_entity.type
_entity.pdbx_description
1 polymer ?
#
loop_
_entity_poly.entity_id
_entity_poly.type
_entity_poly.pdbx_seq_one_letter_code
_entity_poly.pdbx_strand_id
1 'polypeptide(L)'
;MISEKVNVEELQDEIIELKRQLREQEELIREISVPIIPSIIPETILVPITGKLSSDRFDMITSKILETSHANEVATVIIDFTAISEREIGEVELFGSYIQQLTAAVRLMGIQILFVGFGPAVIQLLISSGLSNSQDIKTFLTFRTALQYLMMEKGMEFEKM
;
A
#
# COMPACT_ATOMS: atom_id res chain seq x y z
N MET A 1 8.79 -6.80 52.95
CA MET A 1 8.77 -7.95 52.01
C MET A 1 7.39 -8.25 51.43
N ILE A 2 6.28 -8.21 52.19
CA ILE A 2 4.93 -8.48 51.63
C ILE A 2 4.38 -7.29 50.83
N SER A 3 4.59 -6.05 51.28
CA SER A 3 4.13 -4.83 50.59
C SER A 3 4.78 -4.57 49.22
N GLU A 4 5.95 -5.17 48.98
CA GLU A 4 6.74 -4.95 47.75
C GLU A 4 6.36 -5.96 46.67
N LYS A 5 5.93 -7.17 47.06
CA LYS A 5 5.39 -8.20 46.14
C LYS A 5 4.00 -7.84 45.61
N VAL A 6 3.11 -7.31 46.47
CA VAL A 6 1.75 -6.89 46.06
C VAL A 6 1.81 -5.80 44.99
N ASN A 7 2.75 -4.86 45.12
CA ASN A 7 2.96 -3.80 44.14
C ASN A 7 3.49 -4.33 42.79
N VAL A 8 4.27 -5.42 42.78
CA VAL A 8 4.80 -6.00 41.53
C VAL A 8 3.74 -6.80 40.78
N GLU A 9 2.89 -7.55 41.48
CA GLU A 9 1.77 -8.28 40.85
C GLU A 9 0.75 -7.32 40.23
N GLU A 10 0.34 -6.28 40.96
CA GLU A 10 -0.59 -5.26 40.44
C GLU A 10 -0.02 -4.52 39.21
N LEU A 11 1.26 -4.17 39.23
CA LEU A 11 1.95 -3.57 38.08
C LEU A 11 2.05 -4.53 36.89
N GLN A 12 2.21 -5.84 37.14
CA GLN A 12 2.26 -6.84 36.07
C GLN A 12 0.90 -6.99 35.37
N ASP A 13 -0.18 -7.03 36.16
CA ASP A 13 -1.54 -7.09 35.63
C ASP A 13 -1.88 -5.83 34.82
N GLU A 14 -1.48 -4.65 35.30
CA GLU A 14 -1.66 -3.39 34.58
C GLU A 14 -0.87 -3.35 33.26
N ILE A 15 0.37 -3.87 33.22
CA ILE A 15 1.16 -4.00 31.99
C ILE A 15 0.50 -4.96 30.98
N ILE A 16 -0.08 -6.07 31.46
CA ILE A 16 -0.75 -7.04 30.58
C ILE A 16 -1.98 -6.39 29.94
N GLU A 17 -2.78 -5.67 30.72
CA GLU A 17 -3.98 -4.99 30.24
C GLU A 17 -3.63 -3.85 29.26
N LEU A 18 -2.61 -3.03 29.58
CA LEU A 18 -2.11 -2.01 28.66
C LEU A 18 -1.61 -2.60 27.33
N LYS A 19 -0.90 -3.74 27.37
CA LYS A 19 -0.47 -4.45 26.15
C LYS A 19 -1.65 -4.99 25.35
N ARG A 20 -2.73 -5.44 26.01
CA ARG A 20 -3.95 -5.88 25.34
C ARG A 20 -4.63 -4.72 24.62
N GLN A 21 -4.86 -3.61 25.31
CA GLN A 21 -5.44 -2.40 24.73
C GLN A 21 -4.60 -1.83 23.58
N LEU A 22 -3.26 -1.86 23.72
CA LEU A 22 -2.36 -1.43 22.65
C LEU A 22 -2.50 -2.31 21.40
N ARG A 23 -2.57 -3.63 21.56
CA ARG A 23 -2.81 -4.56 20.44
C ARG A 23 -4.15 -4.30 19.75
N GLU A 24 -5.22 -4.09 20.52
CA GLU A 24 -6.55 -3.81 19.96
C GLU A 24 -6.58 -2.48 19.18
N GLN A 25 -5.92 -1.44 19.70
CA GLN A 25 -5.77 -0.19 18.95
C GLN A 25 -4.90 -0.36 17.70
N GLU A 26 -3.81 -1.13 17.78
CA GLU A 26 -2.97 -1.43 16.61
C GLU A 26 -3.73 -2.21 15.55
N GLU A 27 -4.58 -3.16 15.92
CA GLU A 27 -5.47 -3.90 15.01
C GLU A 27 -6.52 -3.00 14.37
N LEU A 28 -7.17 -2.13 15.15
CA LEU A 28 -8.11 -1.15 14.60
C LEU A 28 -7.45 -0.18 13.61
N ILE A 29 -6.23 0.28 13.94
CA ILE A 29 -5.43 1.12 13.03
C ILE A 29 -5.12 0.34 11.74
N ARG A 30 -4.77 -0.95 11.85
CA ARG A 30 -4.53 -1.83 10.70
C ARG A 30 -5.78 -1.97 9.82
N GLU A 31 -6.97 -2.18 10.37
CA GLU A 31 -8.21 -2.31 9.57
C GLU A 31 -8.53 -1.06 8.74
N ILE A 32 -8.16 0.13 9.22
CA ILE A 32 -8.40 1.41 8.54
C ILE A 32 -7.18 1.81 7.66
N SER A 33 -6.07 1.05 7.71
CA SER A 33 -4.74 1.49 7.24
C SER A 33 -4.51 1.52 5.73
N VAL A 34 -5.44 1.00 4.92
CA VAL A 34 -5.34 0.99 3.45
C VAL A 34 -6.50 1.80 2.86
N PRO A 35 -6.35 3.12 2.74
CA PRO A 35 -7.36 3.95 2.11
C PRO A 35 -7.51 3.57 0.63
N ILE A 36 -8.75 3.39 0.20
CA ILE A 36 -9.11 3.22 -1.21
C ILE A 36 -10.01 4.37 -1.62
N ILE A 37 -9.58 5.08 -2.66
CA ILE A 37 -10.25 6.29 -3.14
C ILE A 37 -10.72 6.03 -4.57
N PRO A 38 -12.03 6.06 -4.85
CA PRO A 38 -12.53 6.02 -6.23
C PRO A 38 -12.00 7.21 -7.03
N SER A 39 -11.52 6.96 -8.24
CA SER A 39 -11.08 8.01 -9.16
C SER A 39 -12.26 8.61 -9.91
N ILE A 40 -12.07 9.82 -10.45
CA ILE A 40 -12.99 10.42 -11.43
C ILE A 40 -12.96 9.69 -12.78
N ILE A 41 -11.90 8.90 -13.02
CA ILE A 41 -11.79 8.05 -14.21
C ILE A 41 -12.59 6.76 -13.95
N PRO A 42 -13.46 6.33 -14.87
CA PRO A 42 -14.28 5.14 -14.71
C PRO A 42 -13.45 3.89 -14.37
N GLU A 43 -14.01 3.05 -13.50
CA GLU A 43 -13.44 1.75 -13.11
C GLU A 43 -12.01 1.86 -12.56
N THR A 44 -11.65 3.01 -11.99
CA THR A 44 -10.30 3.30 -11.51
C THR A 44 -10.32 3.63 -10.02
N ILE A 45 -9.40 3.04 -9.26
CA ILE A 45 -9.17 3.37 -7.84
C ILE A 45 -7.75 3.87 -7.60
N LEU A 46 -7.59 4.69 -6.57
CA LEU A 46 -6.31 5.16 -6.04
C LEU A 46 -6.08 4.58 -4.64
N VAL A 47 -4.89 4.04 -4.42
CA VAL A 47 -4.43 3.49 -3.14
C VAL A 47 -3.17 4.25 -2.71
N PRO A 48 -3.30 5.30 -1.88
CA PRO A 48 -2.14 6.03 -1.39
C PRO A 48 -1.47 5.25 -0.25
N ILE A 49 -0.15 5.10 -0.37
CA ILE A 49 0.68 4.38 0.59
C ILE A 49 1.41 5.38 1.47
N THR A 50 1.20 5.30 2.79
CA THR A 50 1.77 6.22 3.78
C THR A 50 2.28 5.48 5.01
N GLY A 51 3.38 5.88 5.62
CA GLY A 51 3.93 5.18 6.79
C GLY A 51 4.64 3.86 6.45
N LYS A 52 5.03 3.10 7.48
CA LYS A 52 5.91 1.93 7.31
C LYS A 52 5.29 0.83 6.44
N LEU A 53 6.08 0.27 5.54
CA LEU A 53 5.76 -0.84 4.65
C LEU A 53 6.49 -2.10 5.09
N SER A 54 5.78 -2.99 5.76
CA SER A 54 6.21 -4.37 6.04
C SER A 54 5.58 -5.36 5.06
N SER A 55 6.07 -6.59 5.05
CA SER A 55 5.44 -7.74 4.38
C SER A 55 3.94 -7.86 4.67
N ASP A 56 3.56 -7.92 5.95
CA ASP A 56 2.14 -7.97 6.36
C ASP A 56 1.30 -6.86 5.71
N ARG A 57 1.88 -5.65 5.59
CA ARG A 57 1.16 -4.51 5.03
C ARG A 57 0.95 -4.65 3.52
N PHE A 58 1.92 -5.21 2.80
CA PHE A 58 1.74 -5.53 1.38
C PHE A 58 0.65 -6.57 1.17
N ASP A 59 0.56 -7.59 2.02
CA ASP A 59 -0.50 -8.60 1.95
C ASP A 59 -1.88 -8.00 2.22
N MET A 60 -1.98 -7.10 3.20
CA MET A 60 -3.20 -6.35 3.48
C MET A 60 -3.61 -5.45 2.31
N ILE A 61 -2.67 -4.69 1.74
CA ILE A 61 -2.93 -3.82 0.58
C ILE A 61 -3.43 -4.66 -0.59
N THR A 62 -2.74 -5.77 -0.89
CA THR A 62 -3.10 -6.67 -1.99
C THR A 62 -4.50 -7.22 -1.79
N SER A 63 -4.79 -7.79 -0.61
CA SER A 63 -6.11 -8.35 -0.29
C SER A 63 -7.21 -7.31 -0.44
N LYS A 64 -6.99 -6.08 0.08
CA LYS A 64 -7.97 -4.99 0.00
C LYS A 64 -8.24 -4.55 -1.44
N ILE A 65 -7.19 -4.47 -2.26
CA ILE A 65 -7.32 -4.17 -3.70
C ILE A 65 -8.16 -5.24 -4.38
N LEU A 66 -7.86 -6.53 -4.17
CA LEU A 66 -8.59 -7.64 -4.80
C LEU A 66 -10.08 -7.63 -4.41
N GLU A 67 -10.37 -7.51 -3.10
CA GLU A 67 -11.74 -7.47 -2.58
C GLU A 67 -12.55 -6.29 -3.15
N THR A 68 -11.97 -5.09 -3.09
CA THR A 68 -12.62 -3.87 -3.60
C THR A 68 -12.83 -3.96 -5.10
N SER A 69 -11.85 -4.49 -5.82
CA SER A 69 -11.93 -4.56 -7.26
C SER A 69 -13.01 -5.51 -7.74
N HIS A 70 -13.16 -6.65 -7.04
CA HIS A 70 -14.27 -7.57 -7.26
C HIS A 70 -15.62 -6.93 -6.96
N ALA A 71 -15.73 -6.18 -5.86
CA ALA A 71 -17.00 -5.58 -5.42
C ALA A 71 -17.47 -4.38 -6.27
N ASN A 72 -16.55 -3.65 -6.91
CA ASN A 72 -16.86 -2.37 -7.58
C ASN A 72 -16.48 -2.34 -9.07
N GLU A 73 -16.30 -3.50 -9.70
CA GLU A 73 -15.97 -3.62 -11.14
C GLU A 73 -14.76 -2.77 -11.55
N VAL A 74 -13.72 -2.78 -10.71
CA VAL A 74 -12.50 -2.00 -10.97
C VAL A 74 -11.68 -2.67 -12.07
N ALA A 75 -11.29 -1.89 -13.08
CA ALA A 75 -10.42 -2.31 -14.17
C ALA A 75 -8.99 -1.74 -14.05
N THR A 76 -8.81 -0.66 -13.28
CA THR A 76 -7.51 0.01 -13.09
C THR A 76 -7.25 0.36 -11.62
N VAL A 77 -6.04 0.08 -11.15
CA VAL A 77 -5.58 0.45 -9.80
C VAL A 77 -4.34 1.32 -9.92
N ILE A 78 -4.37 2.48 -9.26
CA ILE A 78 -3.21 3.37 -9.13
C ILE A 78 -2.69 3.26 -7.69
N ILE A 79 -1.42 2.94 -7.51
CA ILE A 79 -0.78 2.88 -6.20
C ILE A 79 0.21 4.03 -6.07
N ASP A 80 0.00 4.90 -5.08
CA ASP A 80 0.78 6.12 -4.89
C ASP A 80 1.82 5.97 -3.77
N PHE A 81 3.08 6.02 -4.17
CA PHE A 81 4.27 5.92 -3.33
C PHE A 81 4.92 7.28 -3.05
N THR A 82 4.26 8.41 -3.36
CA THR A 82 4.84 9.75 -3.17
C THR A 82 5.32 10.00 -1.72
N ALA A 83 4.68 9.37 -0.74
CA ALA A 83 5.04 9.48 0.68
C ALA A 83 6.02 8.39 1.18
N ILE A 84 6.58 7.58 0.28
CA ILE A 84 7.44 6.43 0.63
C ILE A 84 8.85 6.64 0.12
N SER A 85 9.79 6.62 1.06
CA SER A 85 11.23 6.55 0.82
C SER A 85 11.80 5.24 1.38
N GLU A 86 13.10 5.02 1.24
CA GLU A 86 13.79 3.86 1.84
C GLU A 86 13.55 3.74 3.36
N ARG A 87 13.26 4.85 4.06
CA ARG A 87 13.05 4.84 5.52
C ARG A 87 11.74 4.16 5.94
N GLU A 88 10.73 4.23 5.09
CA GLU A 88 9.43 3.63 5.35
C GLU A 88 9.42 2.15 4.97
N ILE A 89 10.36 1.68 4.14
CA ILE A 89 10.44 0.29 3.70
C ILE A 89 11.11 -0.55 4.81
N GLY A 90 10.39 -1.51 5.35
CA GLY A 90 10.89 -2.37 6.43
C GLY A 90 11.94 -3.37 5.95
N GLU A 91 11.60 -4.15 4.92
CA GLU A 91 12.43 -5.22 4.35
C GLU A 91 12.91 -4.80 2.96
N VAL A 92 13.93 -3.92 2.93
CA VAL A 92 14.45 -3.26 1.72
C VAL A 92 14.85 -4.27 0.66
N GLU A 93 15.55 -5.34 1.03
CA GLU A 93 16.03 -6.38 0.12
C GLU A 93 14.91 -7.16 -0.56
N LEU A 94 13.72 -7.22 0.08
CA LEU A 94 12.55 -7.96 -0.41
C LEU A 94 11.52 -7.06 -1.09
N PHE A 95 11.71 -5.74 -1.06
CA PHE A 95 10.77 -4.77 -1.59
C PHE A 95 10.36 -5.05 -3.04
N GLY A 96 11.33 -5.41 -3.89
CA GLY A 96 11.06 -5.79 -5.27
C GLY A 96 10.14 -7.00 -5.40
N SER A 97 10.36 -8.04 -4.57
CA SER A 97 9.52 -9.24 -4.54
C SER A 97 8.08 -8.91 -4.15
N TYR A 98 7.87 -8.01 -3.18
CA TYR A 98 6.52 -7.57 -2.80
C TYR A 98 5.80 -6.85 -3.93
N ILE A 99 6.49 -5.94 -4.64
CA ILE A 99 5.92 -5.26 -5.81
C ILE A 99 5.56 -6.26 -6.91
N GLN A 100 6.40 -7.26 -7.16
CA GLN A 100 6.12 -8.32 -8.14
C GLN A 100 4.90 -9.16 -7.73
N GLN A 101 4.83 -9.60 -6.48
CA GLN A 101 3.72 -10.42 -5.99
C GLN A 101 2.39 -9.67 -6.04
N LEU A 102 2.36 -8.42 -5.58
CA LEU A 102 1.19 -7.55 -5.68
C LEU A 102 0.78 -7.37 -7.15
N THR A 103 1.73 -7.03 -8.02
CA THR A 103 1.48 -6.84 -9.47
C THR A 103 0.91 -8.11 -10.10
N ALA A 104 1.47 -9.28 -9.78
CA ALA A 104 1.00 -10.56 -10.30
C ALA A 104 -0.43 -10.86 -9.83
N ALA A 105 -0.73 -10.68 -8.54
CA ALA A 105 -2.06 -10.92 -7.98
C ALA A 105 -3.13 -10.03 -8.64
N VAL A 106 -2.87 -8.73 -8.77
CA VAL A 106 -3.79 -7.77 -9.40
C VAL A 106 -3.98 -8.10 -10.89
N ARG A 107 -2.93 -8.48 -11.61
CA ARG A 107 -3.03 -8.87 -13.02
C ARG A 107 -3.82 -10.16 -13.24
N LEU A 108 -3.74 -11.12 -12.33
CA LEU A 108 -4.53 -12.36 -12.42
C LEU A 108 -6.04 -12.08 -12.34
N MET A 109 -6.45 -10.97 -11.73
CA MET A 109 -7.83 -10.48 -11.77
C MET A 109 -8.20 -9.78 -13.09
N GLY A 110 -7.27 -9.64 -14.03
CA GLY A 110 -7.46 -8.89 -15.28
C GLY A 110 -7.38 -7.37 -15.11
N ILE A 111 -6.84 -6.90 -13.98
CA ILE A 111 -6.82 -5.48 -13.61
C ILE A 111 -5.47 -4.86 -14.00
N GLN A 112 -5.53 -3.67 -14.59
CA GLN A 112 -4.35 -2.87 -14.91
C GLN A 112 -3.83 -2.19 -13.64
N ILE A 113 -2.52 -2.28 -13.38
CA ILE A 113 -1.89 -1.61 -12.25
C ILE A 113 -0.91 -0.53 -12.73
N LEU A 114 -1.01 0.65 -12.13
CA LEU A 114 -0.11 1.77 -12.35
C LEU A 114 0.53 2.17 -11.01
N PHE A 115 1.85 2.34 -11.01
CA PHE A 115 2.57 2.88 -9.86
C PHE A 115 2.91 4.35 -10.08
N VAL A 116 2.76 5.17 -9.04
CA VAL A 116 3.10 6.59 -9.13
C VAL A 116 3.97 7.04 -7.95
N GLY A 117 4.76 8.08 -8.15
CA GLY A 117 5.45 8.75 -7.06
C GLY A 117 6.70 8.04 -6.51
N PHE A 118 7.24 7.03 -7.22
CA PHE A 118 8.51 6.44 -6.83
C PHE A 118 9.64 7.48 -6.88
N GLY A 119 10.27 7.71 -5.72
CA GLY A 119 11.47 8.54 -5.62
C GLY A 119 12.71 7.85 -6.21
N PRO A 120 13.79 8.60 -6.50
CA PRO A 120 15.00 8.05 -7.11
C PRO A 120 15.61 6.87 -6.33
N ALA A 121 15.62 6.96 -5.00
CA ALA A 121 16.14 5.93 -4.10
C ALA A 121 15.36 4.60 -4.24
N VAL A 122 14.02 4.68 -4.21
CA VAL A 122 13.12 3.54 -4.40
C VAL A 122 13.28 2.94 -5.80
N ILE A 123 13.47 3.76 -6.84
CA ILE A 123 13.74 3.26 -8.19
C ILE A 123 15.06 2.47 -8.24
N GLN A 124 16.13 2.97 -7.62
CA GLN A 124 17.42 2.25 -7.57
C GLN A 124 17.28 0.90 -6.86
N LEU A 125 16.49 0.86 -5.78
CA LEU A 125 16.16 -0.37 -5.08
C LEU A 125 15.40 -1.38 -5.95
N LEU A 126 14.42 -0.90 -6.72
CA LEU A 126 13.66 -1.77 -7.63
C LEU A 126 14.55 -2.28 -8.78
N ILE A 127 15.44 -1.44 -9.31
CA ILE A 127 16.42 -1.87 -10.31
C ILE A 127 17.36 -2.95 -9.73
N SER A 128 17.88 -2.75 -8.51
CA SER A 128 18.80 -3.71 -7.88
C SER A 128 18.16 -5.05 -7.55
N SER A 129 16.86 -5.07 -7.26
CA SER A 129 16.05 -6.30 -7.12
C SER A 129 15.74 -7.01 -8.45
N GLY A 130 16.12 -6.44 -9.59
CA GLY A 130 15.89 -7.01 -10.92
C GLY A 130 14.52 -6.71 -11.53
N LEU A 131 13.72 -5.82 -10.94
CA LEU A 131 12.39 -5.45 -11.47
C LEU A 131 12.46 -4.63 -12.76
N SER A 132 13.60 -4.01 -13.08
CA SER A 132 13.76 -3.16 -14.27
C SER A 132 13.48 -3.87 -15.60
N ASN A 133 13.52 -5.20 -15.62
CA ASN A 133 13.29 -6.01 -16.81
C ASN A 133 11.83 -6.47 -16.97
N SER A 134 10.95 -6.13 -16.02
CA SER A 134 9.53 -6.46 -16.11
C SER A 134 8.83 -5.48 -17.05
N GLN A 135 8.47 -5.95 -18.26
CA GLN A 135 7.67 -5.18 -19.22
C GLN A 135 6.26 -4.84 -18.68
N ASP A 136 5.88 -5.44 -17.56
CA ASP A 136 4.53 -5.40 -17.02
C ASP A 136 4.31 -4.33 -15.96
N ILE A 137 5.36 -3.58 -15.57
CA ILE A 137 5.26 -2.54 -14.55
C ILE A 137 5.20 -1.16 -15.23
N LYS A 138 4.01 -0.55 -15.23
CA LYS A 138 3.83 0.84 -15.67
C LYS A 138 4.00 1.78 -14.49
N THR A 139 4.95 2.72 -14.61
CA THR A 139 5.23 3.73 -13.59
C THR A 139 5.08 5.13 -14.15
N PHE A 140 4.67 6.08 -13.30
CA PHE A 140 4.62 7.50 -13.63
C PHE A 140 5.22 8.32 -12.50
N LEU A 141 5.79 9.48 -12.85
CA LEU A 141 6.36 10.38 -11.85
C LEU A 141 5.28 10.90 -10.88
N THR A 142 4.07 11.17 -11.37
CA THR A 142 2.99 11.75 -10.57
C THR A 142 1.65 11.12 -10.88
N PHE A 143 0.73 11.18 -9.92
CA PHE A 143 -0.67 10.80 -10.10
C PHE A 143 -1.31 11.53 -11.29
N ARG A 144 -1.01 12.82 -11.47
CA ARG A 144 -1.51 13.62 -12.60
C ARG A 144 -1.14 13.02 -13.95
N THR A 145 0.12 12.60 -14.11
CA THR A 145 0.60 12.00 -15.37
C THR A 145 -0.05 10.64 -15.63
N ALA A 146 -0.27 9.85 -14.59
CA ALA A 146 -1.00 8.59 -14.70
C ALA A 146 -2.47 8.81 -15.11
N LEU A 147 -3.15 9.82 -14.55
CA LEU A 147 -4.51 10.17 -14.96
C LEU A 147 -4.57 10.63 -16.42
N GLN A 148 -3.64 11.49 -16.86
CA GLN A 148 -3.57 11.91 -18.27
C GLN A 148 -3.39 10.72 -19.21
N TYR A 149 -2.54 9.77 -18.83
CA TYR A 149 -2.37 8.52 -19.58
C TYR A 149 -3.68 7.73 -19.67
N LEU A 150 -4.36 7.51 -18.54
CA LEU A 150 -5.62 6.75 -18.51
C LEU A 150 -6.75 7.44 -19.28
N MET A 151 -6.80 8.76 -19.24
CA MET A 151 -7.76 9.52 -20.02
C MET A 151 -7.56 9.31 -21.51
N MET A 152 -6.31 9.39 -22.00
CA MET A 152 -6.00 9.08 -23.39
C MET A 152 -6.35 7.64 -23.75
N GLU A 153 -6.03 6.68 -22.87
CA GLU A 153 -6.34 5.25 -23.06
C GLU A 153 -7.85 4.97 -23.13
N LYS A 154 -8.65 5.67 -22.32
CA LYS A 154 -10.12 5.54 -22.27
C LYS A 154 -10.86 6.54 -23.18
N GLY A 155 -10.16 7.32 -24.00
CA GLY A 155 -10.77 8.28 -24.93
C GLY A 155 -11.49 9.45 -24.24
N MET A 156 -11.02 9.88 -23.07
CA MET A 156 -11.56 10.99 -22.28
C MET A 156 -10.68 12.25 -22.45
N GLU A 157 -11.31 13.42 -22.50
CA GLU A 157 -10.62 14.72 -22.47
C GLU A 157 -11.09 15.53 -21.26
N PHE A 158 -10.19 16.30 -20.64
CA PHE A 158 -10.61 17.33 -19.67
C PHE A 158 -11.24 18.45 -20.47
N GLU A 159 -12.55 18.68 -20.31
CA GLU A 159 -13.10 19.99 -20.62
C GLU A 159 -12.42 20.99 -19.70
N LYS A 160 -11.61 21.88 -20.28
CA LYS A 160 -11.08 23.04 -19.56
C LYS A 160 -12.28 23.87 -19.12
N MET A 161 -12.50 23.94 -17.80
CA MET A 161 -13.34 24.98 -17.20
C MET A 161 -12.68 26.36 -17.35
#